data_AF-A0A6I6JV58-F1
#
_entry.id   AF-A0A6I6JV58-F1
#
_cell.length_a   1.000
_cell.length_b   1.000
_cell.length_c   1.000
_cell.angle_alpha   90.00
_cell.angle_beta   90.00
_cell.angle_gamma   90.00
#
_symmetry.space_group_name_H-M   'P 1'
#
loop_
_entity.id
_entity.type
_entity.pdbx_description
1 polymer ?
#
loop_
_entity_poly.entity_id
_entity_poly.type
_entity_poly.pdbx_seq_one_letter_code
_entity_poly.pdbx_strand_id
1 'polypeptide(L)'
;MHLLGAYIGEFSVRQTGESGNLSVEAVTDVKVNLLFSYHIKYVQHTVYNQGILQSSQVETYKNGRINSTIWLKRINNSYLRVANGDTTIINDSITYSGSLIYFNEPRGIKNIYKERSAEMQQINSVSEHTYAIKDENEKELNSYFYEGGILQYAQMKHATGTIELKRITTSDIND
;
A
#
# COMPACT_ATOMS: atom_id res chain seq x y z
N MET A 1 -12.13 20.95 11.18
CA MET A 1 -11.43 20.91 12.47
C MET A 1 -10.18 20.04 12.26
N HIS A 2 -9.01 20.65 12.02
CA HIS A 2 -7.76 19.90 11.85
C HIS A 2 -7.24 19.53 13.25
N LEU A 3 -7.21 18.23 13.55
CA LEU A 3 -6.59 17.73 14.78
C LEU A 3 -5.08 17.98 14.70
N LEU A 4 -4.53 18.67 15.70
CA LEU A 4 -3.10 18.70 15.98
C LEU A 4 -2.56 17.25 15.97
N GLY A 5 -1.63 16.94 15.04
CA GLY A 5 -0.99 15.63 14.93
C GLY A 5 -1.44 14.72 13.78
N ALA A 6 -2.32 15.19 12.88
CA ALA A 6 -2.65 14.51 11.63
C ALA A 6 -1.80 15.06 10.46
N TYR A 7 -1.06 14.17 9.79
CA TYR A 7 -0.30 14.47 8.58
C TYR A 7 -1.13 14.11 7.36
N ILE A 8 -1.33 15.05 6.44
CA ILE A 8 -2.12 14.80 5.24
C ILE A 8 -1.18 14.38 4.12
N GLY A 9 -1.45 13.23 3.55
CA GLY A 9 -0.86 12.76 2.30
C GLY A 9 -1.94 12.41 1.29
N GLU A 10 -1.48 12.18 0.07
CA GLU A 10 -2.34 11.87 -1.06
C GLU A 10 -1.85 10.60 -1.73
N PHE A 11 -2.75 9.88 -2.38
CA PHE A 11 -2.37 8.78 -3.25
C PHE A 11 -3.15 8.83 -4.56
N SER A 12 -2.46 8.50 -5.64
CA SER A 12 -3.06 8.23 -6.95
C SER A 12 -2.74 6.80 -7.36
N VAL A 13 -3.64 6.22 -8.13
CA VAL A 13 -3.50 4.84 -8.60
C VAL A 13 -4.04 4.74 -10.02
N ARG A 14 -3.30 4.06 -10.88
CA ARG A 14 -3.74 3.64 -12.20
C ARG A 14 -3.72 2.12 -12.26
N GLN A 15 -4.78 1.53 -12.79
CA GLN A 15 -4.82 0.12 -13.13
C GLN A 15 -5.03 -0.05 -14.62
N THR A 16 -4.38 -1.04 -15.21
CA THR A 16 -4.54 -1.43 -16.62
C THR A 16 -4.53 -2.95 -16.70
N GLY A 17 -5.35 -3.54 -17.57
CA GLY A 17 -5.40 -4.99 -17.64
C GLY A 17 -6.44 -5.51 -18.62
N GLU A 18 -6.14 -6.67 -19.19
CA GLU A 18 -7.03 -7.45 -20.05
C GLU A 18 -6.77 -8.95 -19.81
N SER A 19 -7.81 -9.76 -20.01
CA SER A 19 -7.70 -11.23 -20.05
C SER A 19 -6.99 -11.84 -18.82
N GLY A 20 -7.31 -11.34 -17.62
CA GLY A 20 -6.75 -11.80 -16.35
C GLY A 20 -5.34 -11.30 -16.04
N ASN A 21 -4.74 -10.48 -16.89
CA ASN A 21 -3.56 -9.69 -16.55
C ASN A 21 -3.99 -8.36 -15.95
N LEU A 22 -3.30 -7.92 -14.90
CA LEU A 22 -3.55 -6.64 -14.24
C LEU A 22 -2.20 -6.04 -13.84
N SER A 23 -1.94 -4.80 -14.29
CA SER A 23 -0.87 -3.96 -13.81
C SER A 23 -1.45 -2.82 -12.98
N VAL A 24 -0.84 -2.57 -11.83
CA VAL A 24 -1.18 -1.50 -10.90
C VAL A 24 0.03 -0.59 -10.76
N GLU A 25 -0.17 0.70 -11.01
CA GLU A 25 0.78 1.77 -10.71
C GLU A 25 0.18 2.63 -9.60
N ALA A 26 0.84 2.70 -8.44
CA ALA A 26 0.38 3.51 -7.32
C ALA A 26 1.48 4.49 -6.89
N VAL A 27 1.09 5.75 -6.66
CA VAL A 27 1.95 6.78 -6.11
C VAL A 27 1.31 7.30 -4.83
N THR A 28 2.04 7.24 -3.72
CA THR A 28 1.63 7.85 -2.44
C THR A 28 2.63 8.94 -2.10
N ASP A 29 2.16 10.14 -1.83
CA ASP A 29 2.97 11.31 -1.50
C ASP A 29 2.53 11.87 -0.14
N VAL A 30 3.44 11.88 0.83
CA VAL A 30 3.16 12.33 2.21
C VAL A 30 4.10 13.46 2.55
N LYS A 31 3.53 14.63 2.80
CA LYS A 31 4.26 15.82 3.24
C LYS A 31 3.90 16.11 4.69
N VAL A 32 4.90 15.95 5.55
CA VAL A 32 4.80 16.25 6.98
C VAL A 32 5.42 17.62 7.22
N ASN A 33 4.61 18.58 7.65
CA ASN A 33 5.08 19.92 8.03
C ASN A 33 5.00 20.08 9.56
N LEU A 34 6.13 19.88 10.24
CA LEU A 34 6.35 20.18 11.66
C LEU A 34 7.44 21.24 11.81
N LEU A 35 8.14 21.27 12.95
CA LEU A 35 9.40 22.01 13.14
C LEU A 35 10.50 21.61 12.14
N PHE A 36 10.44 20.38 11.59
CA PHE A 36 11.23 19.94 10.46
C PHE A 36 10.28 19.38 9.39
N SER A 37 10.36 19.90 8.17
CA SER A 37 9.59 19.36 7.04
C SER A 37 10.20 18.05 6.57
N TYR A 38 9.35 17.04 6.37
CA TYR A 38 9.74 15.74 5.88
C TYR A 38 8.80 15.26 4.78
N HIS A 39 9.38 14.78 3.69
CA HIS A 39 8.64 14.32 2.52
C HIS A 39 8.96 12.86 2.24
N ILE A 40 7.93 12.03 2.19
CA ILE A 40 8.03 10.63 1.78
C ILE A 40 7.18 10.43 0.54
N LYS A 41 7.76 9.81 -0.48
CA LYS A 41 7.03 9.38 -1.67
C LYS A 41 7.26 7.89 -1.89
N TYR A 42 6.19 7.16 -2.15
CA TYR A 42 6.22 5.77 -2.56
C TYR A 42 5.78 5.66 -4.01
N VAL A 43 6.55 4.94 -4.83
CA VAL A 43 6.18 4.58 -6.20
C VAL A 43 6.15 3.07 -6.29
N GLN A 44 4.99 2.53 -6.65
CA GLN A 44 4.73 1.11 -6.66
C GLN A 44 4.24 0.67 -8.03
N HIS A 45 4.80 -0.44 -8.52
CA HIS A 45 4.34 -1.14 -9.70
C HIS A 45 4.15 -2.62 -9.38
N THR A 46 2.93 -3.13 -9.53
CA THR A 46 2.60 -4.54 -9.27
C THR A 46 1.91 -5.15 -10.47
N VAL A 47 2.31 -6.36 -10.84
CA VAL A 47 1.74 -7.13 -11.95
C VAL A 47 1.13 -8.42 -11.44
N TYR A 48 -0.06 -8.73 -11.93
CA TYR A 48 -0.83 -9.93 -11.66
C TYR A 48 -1.13 -10.67 -12.96
N ASN A 49 -1.21 -11.99 -12.85
CA ASN A 49 -1.73 -12.87 -13.88
C ASN A 49 -2.65 -13.88 -13.22
N GLN A 50 -3.90 -13.96 -13.71
CA GLN A 50 -4.95 -14.85 -13.20
C GLN A 50 -5.15 -14.73 -11.68
N GLY A 51 -5.14 -13.49 -11.17
CA GLY A 51 -5.32 -13.19 -9.74
C GLY A 51 -4.11 -13.53 -8.85
N ILE A 52 -2.98 -13.97 -9.41
CA ILE A 52 -1.76 -14.26 -8.67
C ILE A 52 -0.71 -13.19 -8.97
N LEU A 53 -0.11 -12.63 -7.93
CA LEU A 53 0.99 -11.68 -8.06
C LEU A 53 2.16 -12.32 -8.83
N GLN A 54 2.65 -11.64 -9.85
CA GLN A 54 3.81 -12.09 -10.65
C GLN A 54 5.05 -11.30 -10.29
N SER A 55 4.91 -9.99 -10.11
CA SER A 55 5.99 -9.14 -9.65
C SER A 55 5.48 -7.91 -8.92
N SER A 56 6.26 -7.39 -8.00
CA SER A 56 6.09 -6.06 -7.44
C SER A 56 7.44 -5.35 -7.32
N GLN A 57 7.41 -4.04 -7.48
CA GLN A 57 8.50 -3.14 -7.16
C GLN A 57 7.93 -2.00 -6.34
N VAL A 58 8.58 -1.70 -5.21
CA VAL A 58 8.27 -0.50 -4.42
C VAL A 58 9.53 0.30 -4.19
N GLU A 59 9.51 1.54 -4.66
CA GLU A 59 10.54 2.53 -4.41
C GLU A 59 10.08 3.50 -3.33
N THR A 60 10.92 3.72 -2.33
CA THR A 60 10.69 4.71 -1.28
C THR A 60 11.66 5.85 -1.46
N TYR A 61 11.13 7.05 -1.62
CA TYR A 61 11.88 8.29 -1.69
C TYR A 61 11.71 9.05 -0.38
N LYS A 62 12.82 9.55 0.18
CA LYS A 62 12.84 10.45 1.33
C LYS A 62 13.49 11.76 0.91
N ASN A 63 12.76 12.86 1.06
CA ASN A 63 13.20 14.19 0.65
C ASN A 63 13.74 14.20 -0.80
N GLY A 64 13.02 13.55 -1.71
CA GLY A 64 13.37 13.45 -3.13
C GLY A 64 14.48 12.47 -3.49
N ARG A 65 15.12 11.80 -2.53
CA ARG A 65 16.20 10.83 -2.79
C ARG A 65 15.72 9.40 -2.57
N ILE A 66 16.16 8.48 -3.41
CA ILE A 66 15.86 7.06 -3.23
C ILE A 66 16.45 6.59 -1.90
N ASN A 67 15.60 6.05 -1.03
CA ASN A 67 15.98 5.52 0.28
C ASN A 67 16.05 3.98 0.23
N SER A 68 15.12 3.34 -0.48
CA SER A 68 15.07 1.89 -0.59
C SER A 68 14.26 1.45 -1.79
N THR A 69 14.62 0.28 -2.32
CA THR A 69 13.83 -0.43 -3.35
C THR A 69 13.61 -1.86 -2.88
N ILE A 70 12.35 -2.30 -2.94
CA ILE A 70 11.95 -3.68 -2.67
C ILE A 70 11.42 -4.27 -3.95
N TRP A 71 11.97 -5.42 -4.32
CA TRP A 71 11.52 -6.22 -5.44
C TRP A 71 10.93 -7.52 -4.95
N LEU A 72 9.87 -7.96 -5.61
CA LEU A 72 9.30 -9.28 -5.46
C LEU A 72 9.04 -9.83 -6.86
N LYS A 73 9.49 -11.06 -7.12
CA LYS A 73 9.24 -11.72 -8.40
C LYS A 73 8.92 -13.18 -8.17
N ARG A 74 7.83 -13.64 -8.77
CA ARG A 74 7.45 -15.05 -8.77
C ARG A 74 8.44 -15.84 -9.62
N ILE A 75 8.98 -16.92 -9.06
CA ILE A 75 9.85 -17.89 -9.72
C ILE A 75 9.28 -19.26 -9.40
N ASN A 76 8.73 -19.94 -10.41
CA ASN A 76 7.97 -21.19 -10.25
C ASN A 76 6.79 -20.98 -9.26
N ASN A 77 6.81 -21.69 -8.13
CA ASN A 77 5.77 -21.66 -7.10
C ASN A 77 6.13 -20.80 -5.88
N SER A 78 7.30 -20.15 -5.91
CA SER A 78 7.78 -19.29 -4.82
C SER A 78 8.03 -17.88 -5.34
N TYR A 79 8.35 -16.96 -4.44
CA TYR A 79 8.78 -15.61 -4.78
C TYR A 79 10.20 -15.37 -4.30
N LEU A 80 10.99 -14.75 -5.17
CA LEU A 80 12.25 -14.14 -4.81
C LEU A 80 11.98 -12.68 -4.41
N ARG A 81 12.26 -12.35 -3.17
CA ARG A 81 12.27 -10.99 -2.66
C ARG A 81 13.71 -10.48 -2.64
N VAL A 82 13.93 -9.25 -3.11
CA VAL A 82 15.19 -8.53 -2.94
C VAL A 82 14.91 -7.18 -2.28
N ALA A 83 15.50 -6.92 -1.12
CA ALA A 83 15.33 -5.66 -0.39
C ALA A 83 16.69 -5.22 0.17
N ASN A 84 17.17 -4.04 -0.23
CA ASN A 84 18.44 -3.48 0.25
C ASN A 84 19.65 -4.44 0.15
N GLY A 85 19.67 -5.30 -0.87
CA GLY A 85 20.72 -6.31 -1.08
C GLY A 85 20.44 -7.67 -0.44
N ASP A 86 19.50 -7.75 0.51
CA ASP A 86 19.08 -9.01 1.12
C ASP A 86 18.07 -9.73 0.24
N THR A 87 18.21 -11.06 0.18
CA THR A 87 17.34 -11.93 -0.61
C THR A 87 16.58 -12.88 0.28
N THR A 88 15.28 -13.05 0.05
CA THR A 88 14.43 -13.97 0.81
C THR A 88 13.54 -14.75 -0.15
N ILE A 89 13.27 -16.02 0.18
CA ILE A 89 12.30 -16.86 -0.55
C ILE A 89 11.00 -16.88 0.23
N ILE A 90 9.88 -16.64 -0.47
CA ILE A 90 8.52 -16.74 0.08
C ILE A 90 7.81 -17.85 -0.67
N ASN A 91 7.30 -18.86 0.05
CA ASN A 91 6.66 -20.03 -0.56
C ASN A 91 5.13 -19.91 -0.68
N ASP A 92 4.55 -18.87 -0.11
CA ASP A 92 3.10 -18.64 -0.14
C ASP A 92 2.66 -18.00 -1.46
N SER A 93 1.51 -18.42 -1.97
CA SER A 93 0.86 -17.74 -3.09
C SER A 93 0.25 -16.42 -2.63
N ILE A 94 0.61 -15.32 -3.30
CA ILE A 94 0.08 -14.00 -3.00
C ILE A 94 -1.04 -13.67 -4.00
N THR A 95 -2.29 -13.83 -3.55
CA THR A 95 -3.49 -13.50 -4.33
C THR A 95 -4.10 -12.15 -3.95
N TYR A 96 -3.74 -11.61 -2.79
CA TYR A 96 -4.15 -10.29 -2.33
C TYR A 96 -2.98 -9.55 -1.70
N SER A 97 -2.66 -8.37 -2.23
CA SER A 97 -1.56 -7.55 -1.75
C SER A 97 -1.98 -6.09 -1.55
N GLY A 98 -1.09 -5.29 -0.96
CA GLY A 98 -1.27 -3.86 -0.76
C GLY A 98 -1.67 -3.10 -2.03
N SER A 99 -1.18 -3.47 -3.20
CA SER A 99 -1.60 -2.81 -4.46
C SER A 99 -3.08 -3.01 -4.80
N LEU A 100 -3.70 -4.14 -4.44
CA LEU A 100 -5.12 -4.37 -4.74
C LEU A 100 -6.05 -3.55 -3.84
N ILE A 101 -5.57 -3.14 -2.67
CA ILE A 101 -6.38 -2.42 -1.67
C ILE A 101 -6.97 -1.13 -2.22
N TYR A 102 -6.36 -0.54 -3.25
CA TYR A 102 -6.79 0.73 -3.80
C TYR A 102 -8.08 0.67 -4.63
N PHE A 103 -8.41 -0.49 -5.19
CA PHE A 103 -9.55 -0.66 -6.12
C PHE A 103 -10.38 -1.91 -5.85
N ASN A 104 -9.92 -2.79 -4.97
CA ASN A 104 -10.69 -3.93 -4.49
C ASN A 104 -10.95 -3.74 -3.00
N GLU A 105 -12.21 -3.72 -2.63
CA GLU A 105 -12.61 -3.84 -1.24
C GLU A 105 -12.34 -5.29 -0.76
N PRO A 106 -11.66 -5.50 0.38
CA PRO A 106 -11.20 -6.81 0.85
C PRO A 106 -12.33 -7.65 1.47
N ARG A 107 -13.47 -7.77 0.80
CA ARG A 107 -14.61 -8.58 1.24
C ARG A 107 -14.23 -10.06 1.27
N GLY A 108 -14.25 -10.66 2.47
CA GLY A 108 -13.89 -12.06 2.67
C GLY A 108 -12.39 -12.35 2.62
N ILE A 109 -11.54 -11.34 2.43
CA ILE A 109 -10.08 -11.47 2.47
C ILE A 109 -9.62 -11.41 3.92
N LYS A 110 -8.83 -12.40 4.35
CA LYS A 110 -8.31 -12.49 5.72
C LYS A 110 -6.89 -11.97 5.86
N ASN A 111 -6.09 -12.12 4.80
CA ASN A 111 -4.68 -11.79 4.80
C ASN A 111 -4.32 -10.93 3.61
N ILE A 112 -3.42 -9.98 3.83
CA ILE A 112 -2.88 -9.10 2.82
C ILE A 112 -1.35 -9.15 2.88
N TYR A 113 -0.74 -9.33 1.72
CA TYR A 113 0.70 -9.21 1.59
C TYR A 113 1.08 -7.73 1.42
N LYS A 114 1.84 -7.18 2.36
CA LYS A 114 2.28 -5.78 2.32
C LYS A 114 3.59 -5.68 1.56
N GLU A 115 3.55 -5.24 0.29
CA GLU A 115 4.76 -5.16 -0.54
C GLU A 115 5.83 -4.21 0.03
N ARG A 116 5.43 -3.20 0.82
CA ARG A 116 6.35 -2.27 1.49
C ARG A 116 7.14 -2.86 2.66
N SER A 117 6.54 -3.74 3.45
CA SER A 117 7.24 -4.40 4.58
C SER A 117 7.64 -5.83 4.27
N ALA A 118 7.16 -6.39 3.16
CA ALA A 118 7.32 -7.78 2.75
C ALA A 118 6.77 -8.79 3.77
N GLU A 119 5.64 -8.45 4.38
CA GLU A 119 4.99 -9.26 5.42
C GLU A 119 3.56 -9.60 5.04
N MET A 120 3.12 -10.79 5.42
CA MET A 120 1.70 -11.13 5.42
C MET A 120 1.09 -10.60 6.72
N GLN A 121 0.02 -9.81 6.63
CA GLN A 121 -0.70 -9.29 7.79
C GLN A 121 -2.18 -9.62 7.69
N GLN A 122 -2.81 -9.82 8.85
CA GLN A 122 -4.25 -10.01 8.92
C GLN A 122 -4.97 -8.67 8.69
N ILE A 123 -6.00 -8.70 7.84
CA ILE A 123 -6.92 -7.58 7.63
C ILE A 123 -8.31 -7.99 8.11
N ASN A 124 -8.94 -7.12 8.88
CA ASN A 124 -10.20 -7.40 9.55
C ASN A 124 -11.27 -6.39 9.12
N SER A 125 -12.49 -6.86 8.91
CA SER A 125 -13.65 -5.97 8.79
C SER A 125 -13.93 -5.33 10.14
N VAL A 126 -14.10 -4.01 10.16
CA VAL A 126 -14.44 -3.24 11.37
C VAL A 126 -15.91 -2.85 11.34
N SER A 127 -16.38 -2.38 10.19
CA SER A 127 -17.77 -2.09 9.88
C SER A 127 -18.00 -2.25 8.38
N GLU A 128 -19.20 -1.93 7.90
CA GLU A 128 -19.45 -1.85 6.46
C GLU A 128 -18.46 -0.89 5.79
N HIS A 129 -17.86 -1.34 4.68
CA HIS A 129 -16.86 -0.60 3.89
C HIS A 129 -15.63 -0.10 4.66
N THR A 130 -15.34 -0.68 5.84
CA THR A 130 -14.22 -0.26 6.68
C THR A 130 -13.43 -1.46 7.18
N TYR A 131 -12.12 -1.42 6.97
CA TYR A 131 -11.21 -2.50 7.28
C TYR A 131 -9.97 -1.99 8.00
N ALA A 132 -9.41 -2.82 8.88
CA ALA A 132 -8.24 -2.46 9.64
C ALA A 132 -7.21 -3.59 9.72
N ILE A 133 -5.93 -3.19 9.78
CA ILE A 133 -4.81 -4.02 10.17
C ILE A 133 -4.40 -3.60 11.58
N LYS A 134 -4.19 -4.59 12.46
CA LYS A 134 -3.79 -4.39 13.85
C LYS A 134 -2.46 -5.09 14.13
N ASP A 135 -1.76 -4.66 15.17
CA ASP A 135 -0.65 -5.42 15.73
C ASP A 135 -1.12 -6.55 16.66
N GLU A 136 -0.15 -7.29 17.19
CA GLU A 136 -0.34 -8.38 18.15
C GLU A 136 -1.03 -7.98 19.46
N ASN A 137 -1.03 -6.69 19.80
CA ASN A 137 -1.68 -6.13 20.99
C ASN A 137 -3.05 -5.54 20.67
N GLU A 138 -3.64 -5.91 19.52
CA GLU A 138 -4.92 -5.41 19.01
C GLU A 138 -4.94 -3.89 18.70
N LYS A 139 -3.78 -3.24 18.70
CA LYS A 139 -3.67 -1.83 18.36
C LYS A 139 -3.77 -1.67 16.85
N GLU A 140 -4.71 -0.84 16.42
CA GLU A 140 -4.88 -0.51 15.01
C GLU A 140 -3.63 0.19 14.46
N LEU A 141 -3.10 -0.34 13.36
CA LEU A 141 -1.97 0.19 12.62
C LEU A 141 -2.42 0.94 11.38
N ASN A 142 -3.38 0.37 10.64
CA ASN A 142 -3.90 0.97 9.41
C ASN A 142 -5.41 0.76 9.33
N SER A 143 -6.13 1.76 8.85
CA SER A 143 -7.57 1.71 8.54
C SER A 143 -7.83 2.15 7.11
N TYR A 144 -8.80 1.51 6.47
CA TYR A 144 -9.11 1.66 5.05
C TYR A 144 -10.61 1.83 4.88
N PHE A 145 -11.02 2.89 4.18
CA PHE A 145 -12.40 3.33 4.05
C PHE A 145 -12.79 3.39 2.58
N TYR A 146 -13.84 2.66 2.22
CA TYR A 146 -14.24 2.43 0.84
C TYR A 146 -15.57 3.10 0.51
N GLU A 147 -15.72 3.49 -0.76
CA GLU A 147 -16.98 3.92 -1.35
C GLU A 147 -17.12 3.25 -2.72
N GLY A 148 -18.25 2.60 -2.98
CA GLY A 148 -18.46 1.86 -4.23
C GLY A 148 -17.43 0.75 -4.48
N GLY A 149 -16.84 0.19 -3.42
CA GLY A 149 -15.79 -0.84 -3.51
C GLY A 149 -14.39 -0.29 -3.77
N ILE A 150 -14.22 1.04 -3.84
CA ILE A 150 -12.96 1.71 -4.13
C ILE A 150 -12.45 2.45 -2.90
N LEU A 151 -11.15 2.32 -2.59
CA LEU A 151 -10.56 2.97 -1.43
C LEU A 151 -10.54 4.49 -1.66
N GLN A 152 -11.21 5.25 -0.80
CA GLN A 152 -11.19 6.72 -0.87
C GLN A 152 -10.19 7.30 0.11
N TYR A 153 -10.01 6.62 1.24
CA TYR A 153 -9.32 7.17 2.39
C TYR A 153 -8.63 6.06 3.19
N ALA A 154 -7.44 6.35 3.70
CA ALA A 154 -6.73 5.47 4.60
C ALA A 154 -6.08 6.24 5.75
N GLN A 155 -6.01 5.62 6.92
CA GLN A 155 -5.30 6.13 8.09
C GLN A 155 -4.17 5.18 8.45
N MET A 156 -2.98 5.72 8.72
CA MET A 156 -1.82 4.96 9.18
C MET A 156 -1.35 5.55 10.51
N LYS A 157 -1.41 4.76 11.58
CA LYS A 157 -0.99 5.19 12.92
C LYS A 157 0.51 4.93 13.08
N HIS A 158 1.26 6.01 13.33
CA HIS A 158 2.68 5.97 13.65
C HIS A 158 2.92 6.47 15.08
N ALA A 159 4.07 6.17 15.67
CA ALA A 159 4.42 6.60 17.03
C ALA A 159 4.38 8.14 17.19
N THR A 160 4.60 8.88 16.11
CA THR A 160 4.70 10.35 16.09
C THR A 160 3.44 11.06 15.58
N GLY A 161 2.36 10.32 15.31
CA GLY A 161 1.09 10.87 14.82
C GLY A 161 0.39 9.98 13.82
N THR A 162 -0.72 10.46 13.29
CA THR A 162 -1.54 9.72 12.30
C THR A 162 -1.32 10.32 10.93
N ILE A 163 -1.04 9.47 9.94
CA ILE A 163 -1.02 9.87 8.53
C ILE A 163 -2.40 9.58 7.96
N GLU A 164 -3.01 10.60 7.38
CA GLU A 164 -4.29 10.55 6.68
C GLU A 164 -4.02 10.63 5.18
N LEU A 165 -4.40 9.60 4.44
CA LEU A 165 -4.17 9.49 3.01
C LEU A 165 -5.48 9.63 2.25
N LYS A 166 -5.56 10.62 1.36
CA LYS A 166 -6.72 10.83 0.49
C LYS A 166 -6.42 10.41 -0.93
N ARG A 167 -7.38 9.77 -1.59
CA ARG A 167 -7.27 9.51 -3.01
C ARG A 167 -7.38 10.81 -3.79
N ILE A 168 -6.53 10.97 -4.79
CA ILE A 168 -6.62 12.02 -5.81
C ILE A 168 -6.67 11.39 -7.19
N THR A 169 -7.28 12.07 -8.15
CA THR A 169 -7.32 11.62 -9.54
C THR A 169 -6.06 12.10 -10.25
N THR A 170 -5.54 11.36 -11.23
CA THR A 170 -4.28 11.71 -11.92
C THR A 170 -4.35 13.06 -12.66
N SER A 171 -5.55 13.61 -12.88
CA SER A 171 -5.77 14.99 -13.35
C SER A 171 -5.29 16.06 -12.37
N ASP A 172 -5.19 15.73 -11.08
CA ASP A 172 -5.01 16.71 -9.99
C ASP A 172 -3.52 16.92 -9.62
N ILE A 173 -2.59 16.31 -10.37
CA ILE A 173 -1.14 16.31 -10.09
C ILE A 173 -0.38 17.35 -10.94
N ASN A 174 -1.07 18.08 -11.82
CA ASN A 174 -0.47 19.02 -12.78
C ASN A 174 -0.70 20.52 -12.48
N ASP A 175 -1.10 20.89 -11.26
CA ASP A 175 -1.18 22.29 -10.81
C ASP A 175 -0.09 22.65 -9.79
#